data_AF-A0A2D6RZX3-F1
#
_entry.id   AF-A0A2D6RZX3-F1
#
_cell.length_a   1.000
_cell.length_b   1.000
_cell.length_c   1.000
_cell.angle_alpha   90.00
_cell.angle_beta   90.00
_cell.angle_gamma   90.00
#
_symmetry.space_group_name_H-M   'P 1'
#
loop_
_entity.id
_entity.type
_entity.pdbx_description
1 polymer ?
#
loop_
_entity_poly.entity_id
_entity_poly.type
_entity_poly.pdbx_seq_one_letter_code
_entity_poly.pdbx_strand_id
1 'polypeptide(L)'
;MSSTDQHIEITSPNDFTLNKLCELLRVLANNLEFPIVDGEYTWPQPQLDLCAQYGVFKWFFEEQYGGFDWSEQDLTLGYLALSAACQTTAFIITQRAGACRRIALSSNDYAKNELIPDLLSNSHFSTVGISHLTTSHQHLAQPVLRAEETENGFVLSGFSPWVTGAVQADTIVVGAQLEDGRQILTVVPTNIPGVRAEAPACLVAFSSSHTSRVNFE
;
A
#
# COMPACT_ATOMS: atom_id res chain seq x y z
N MET A 1 -20.00 21.55 24.06
CA MET A 1 -20.46 21.76 22.68
C MET A 1 -20.12 20.50 21.92
N SER A 2 -21.13 19.67 21.65
CA SER A 2 -21.00 18.38 20.98
C SER A 2 -20.70 18.64 19.51
N SER A 3 -19.47 18.38 19.02
CA SER A 3 -19.26 18.34 17.57
C SER A 3 -19.91 17.07 17.04
N THR A 4 -21.05 17.25 16.39
CA THR A 4 -21.55 16.29 15.42
C THR A 4 -20.65 16.41 14.18
N ASP A 5 -19.44 15.88 14.26
CA ASP A 5 -18.70 15.52 13.05
C ASP A 5 -19.43 14.31 12.47
N GLN A 6 -20.40 14.59 11.60
CA GLN A 6 -20.95 13.54 10.74
C GLN A 6 -19.75 12.90 10.04
N HIS A 7 -19.62 11.59 10.17
CA HIS A 7 -18.61 10.82 9.47
C HIS A 7 -18.95 10.89 7.98
N ILE A 8 -18.32 11.81 7.24
CA ILE A 8 -18.60 12.00 5.81
C ILE A 8 -17.71 11.04 5.04
N GLU A 9 -18.24 9.86 4.71
CA GLU A 9 -17.57 8.91 3.82
C GLU A 9 -18.01 9.15 2.37
N ILE A 10 -17.04 9.18 1.46
CA ILE A 10 -17.30 9.31 0.02
C ILE A 10 -17.73 7.94 -0.51
N THR A 11 -19.01 7.80 -0.84
CA THR A 11 -19.59 6.54 -1.34
C THR A 11 -19.75 6.49 -2.86
N SER A 12 -19.51 7.60 -3.56
CA SER A 12 -19.55 7.68 -5.03
C SER A 12 -18.49 8.65 -5.56
N PRO A 13 -17.90 8.42 -6.75
CA PRO A 13 -16.98 9.38 -7.39
C PRO A 13 -17.64 10.70 -7.79
N ASN A 14 -18.98 10.77 -7.85
CA ASN A 14 -19.73 12.00 -8.13
C ASN A 14 -20.06 12.80 -6.86
N ASP A 15 -19.66 12.32 -5.69
CA ASP A 15 -19.89 13.02 -4.42
C ASP A 15 -19.08 14.32 -4.39
N PHE A 16 -19.76 15.44 -4.12
CA PHE A 16 -19.10 16.75 -4.02
C PHE A 16 -18.04 16.79 -2.90
N THR A 17 -18.16 15.92 -1.91
CA THR A 17 -17.21 15.75 -0.82
C THR A 17 -15.83 15.33 -1.34
N LEU A 18 -15.76 14.60 -2.46
CA LEU A 18 -14.49 14.25 -3.10
C LEU A 18 -13.72 15.51 -3.53
N ASN A 19 -14.41 16.56 -3.99
CA ASN A 19 -13.78 17.83 -4.33
C ASN A 19 -13.15 18.48 -3.09
N LYS A 20 -13.86 18.46 -1.96
CA LYS A 20 -13.35 18.98 -0.68
C LYS A 20 -12.09 18.23 -0.22
N LEU A 21 -12.10 16.90 -0.28
CA LEU A 21 -10.91 16.09 0.00
C LEU A 21 -9.75 16.49 -0.92
N CYS A 22 -10.01 16.57 -2.23
CA CYS A 22 -8.99 16.95 -3.22
C CYS A 22 -8.39 18.34 -2.98
N GLU A 23 -9.19 19.32 -2.57
CA GLU A 23 -8.70 20.65 -2.20
C GLU A 23 -7.74 20.59 -0.99
N LEU A 24 -8.10 19.83 0.06
CA LEU A 24 -7.25 19.64 1.24
C LEU A 24 -5.94 18.93 0.86
N LEU A 25 -6.00 17.86 0.07
CA LEU A 25 -4.82 17.13 -0.40
C LEU A 25 -3.89 18.04 -1.20
N ARG A 26 -4.43 18.91 -2.06
CA ARG A 26 -3.64 19.85 -2.86
C ARG A 26 -2.89 20.87 -1.99
N VAL A 27 -3.53 21.38 -0.93
CA VAL A 27 -2.86 22.29 0.02
C VAL A 27 -1.69 21.60 0.72
N LEU A 28 -1.86 20.33 1.10
CA LEU A 28 -0.83 19.55 1.78
C LEU A 28 0.31 19.07 0.84
N ALA A 29 0.06 19.00 -0.47
CA ALA A 29 1.02 18.47 -1.44
C ALA A 29 2.23 19.37 -1.71
N ASN A 30 2.13 20.68 -1.44
CA ASN A 30 3.10 21.69 -1.88
C ASN A 30 4.57 21.40 -1.51
N ASN A 31 4.80 20.68 -0.42
CA ASN A 31 6.15 20.44 0.12
C ASN A 31 6.59 18.97 0.05
N LEU A 32 5.80 18.06 -0.53
CA LEU A 32 6.16 16.63 -0.56
C LEU A 32 7.33 16.33 -1.50
N GLU A 33 7.49 17.09 -2.58
CA GLU A 33 8.57 16.82 -3.55
C GLU A 33 9.88 17.53 -3.20
N PHE A 34 9.96 18.17 -2.05
CA PHE A 34 11.17 18.85 -1.57
C PHE A 34 11.72 18.15 -0.32
N PRO A 35 13.04 17.90 -0.25
CA PRO A 35 13.64 17.29 0.93
C PRO A 35 13.61 18.26 2.13
N ILE A 36 13.48 17.71 3.34
CA ILE A 36 13.50 18.46 4.60
C ILE A 36 14.95 18.80 4.98
N VAL A 37 15.82 17.78 5.04
CA VAL A 37 17.27 17.85 5.31
C VAL A 37 17.95 16.67 4.59
N ASP A 38 19.13 16.88 4.00
CA ASP A 38 20.03 15.83 3.49
C ASP A 38 19.37 14.66 2.71
N GLY A 39 18.41 14.98 1.83
CA GLY A 39 17.75 13.97 0.99
C GLY A 39 16.64 13.17 1.69
N GLU A 40 16.27 13.51 2.92
CA GLU A 40 15.10 12.96 3.60
C GLU A 40 13.82 13.69 3.18
N TYR A 41 12.75 12.92 2.91
CA TYR A 41 11.46 13.44 2.45
C TYR A 41 10.36 13.16 3.47
N THR A 42 9.36 14.04 3.55
CA THR A 42 8.24 13.91 4.49
C THR A 42 7.32 12.76 4.09
N TRP A 43 7.00 11.84 4.99
CA TRP A 43 5.90 10.90 4.77
C TRP A 43 4.54 11.63 4.84
N PRO A 44 3.63 11.50 3.86
CA PRO A 44 2.37 12.24 3.81
C PRO A 44 1.29 11.66 4.75
N GLN A 45 1.60 11.48 6.04
CA GLN A 45 0.66 10.96 7.04
C GLN A 45 -0.65 11.78 7.09
N PRO A 46 -0.63 13.13 7.12
CA PRO A 46 -1.87 13.90 7.19
C PRO A 46 -2.80 13.67 5.99
N GLN A 47 -2.24 13.45 4.81
CA GLN A 47 -3.01 13.12 3.61
C GLN A 47 -3.67 11.75 3.72
N LEU A 48 -2.93 10.75 4.21
CA LEU A 48 -3.45 9.40 4.41
C LEU A 48 -4.53 9.35 5.49
N ASP A 49 -4.37 10.12 6.57
CA ASP A 49 -5.37 10.25 7.63
C ASP A 49 -6.65 10.89 7.09
N LEU A 50 -6.54 11.93 6.26
CA LEU A 50 -7.70 12.51 5.57
C LEU A 50 -8.36 11.50 4.64
N CYS A 51 -7.59 10.75 3.85
CA CYS A 51 -8.13 9.68 3.02
C CYS A 51 -8.89 8.64 3.86
N ALA A 52 -8.39 8.26 5.04
CA ALA A 52 -9.08 7.36 5.97
C ALA A 52 -10.41 7.96 6.44
N GLN A 53 -10.39 9.20 6.92
CA GLN A 53 -11.57 9.90 7.46
C GLN A 53 -12.69 10.04 6.43
N TYR A 54 -12.32 10.22 5.16
CA TYR A 54 -13.27 10.34 4.04
C TYR A 54 -13.65 8.98 3.42
N GLY A 55 -13.23 7.86 4.02
CA GLY A 55 -13.62 6.52 3.59
C GLY A 55 -12.89 5.99 2.35
N VAL A 56 -11.79 6.61 1.91
CA VAL A 56 -11.07 6.24 0.67
C VAL A 56 -10.64 4.78 0.67
N PHE A 57 -10.21 4.25 1.81
CA PHE A 57 -9.75 2.86 1.88
C PHE A 57 -10.86 1.83 1.77
N LYS A 58 -12.12 2.22 2.06
CA LYS A 58 -13.29 1.37 1.90
C LYS A 58 -13.69 1.15 0.44
N TRP A 59 -13.23 2.02 -0.47
CA TRP A 59 -13.51 1.91 -1.91
C TRP A 59 -13.03 0.57 -2.48
N PHE A 60 -11.94 0.03 -1.93
CA PHE A 60 -11.22 -1.13 -2.47
C PHE A 60 -11.69 -2.47 -1.91
N PHE A 61 -12.77 -2.50 -1.14
CA PHE A 61 -13.30 -3.71 -0.51
C PHE A 61 -14.77 -3.90 -0.86
N GLU A 62 -15.18 -5.17 -0.94
CA GLU A 62 -16.58 -5.58 -1.12
C GLU A 62 -17.42 -5.23 0.13
N GLU A 63 -18.73 -5.07 -0.05
CA GLU A 63 -19.67 -4.77 1.03
C GLU A 63 -19.63 -5.79 2.17
N GLN A 64 -19.41 -7.07 1.86
CA GLN A 64 -19.32 -8.14 2.87
C GLN A 64 -18.19 -7.94 3.89
N TYR A 65 -17.18 -7.15 3.52
CA TYR A 65 -16.08 -6.77 4.38
C TYR A 65 -16.31 -5.41 5.06
N GLY A 66 -17.37 -4.66 4.70
CA GLY A 66 -17.60 -3.29 5.16
C GLY A 66 -17.03 -2.22 4.24
N GLY A 67 -16.68 -2.59 3.00
CA GLY A 67 -16.30 -1.67 1.94
C GLY A 67 -17.50 -1.13 1.15
N PHE A 68 -17.23 -0.37 0.10
CA PHE A 68 -18.26 0.25 -0.76
C PHE A 68 -18.41 -0.42 -2.12
N ASP A 69 -17.67 -1.50 -2.39
CA ASP A 69 -17.75 -2.29 -3.63
C ASP A 69 -17.73 -1.42 -4.90
N TRP A 70 -16.81 -0.43 -4.93
CA TRP A 70 -16.70 0.46 -6.08
C TRP A 70 -16.33 -0.32 -7.32
N SER A 71 -17.02 -0.02 -8.43
CA SER A 71 -16.70 -0.60 -9.72
C SER A 71 -15.30 -0.15 -10.18
N GLU A 72 -14.67 -0.90 -11.09
CA GLU A 72 -13.39 -0.50 -11.69
C GLU A 72 -13.46 0.89 -12.35
N GLN A 73 -14.62 1.27 -12.88
CA GLN A 73 -14.87 2.61 -13.41
C GLN A 73 -14.84 3.67 -12.30
N ASP A 74 -15.53 3.43 -11.17
CA ASP A 74 -15.58 4.35 -10.04
C ASP A 74 -14.21 4.50 -9.38
N LEU A 75 -13.48 3.40 -9.20
CA LEU A 75 -12.10 3.38 -8.73
C LEU A 75 -11.20 4.21 -9.65
N THR A 76 -11.34 4.06 -10.97
CA THR A 76 -10.58 4.84 -11.95
C THR A 76 -10.87 6.35 -11.81
N LEU A 77 -12.14 6.75 -11.68
CA LEU A 77 -12.51 8.15 -11.47
C LEU A 77 -11.98 8.71 -10.15
N GLY A 78 -12.07 7.92 -9.07
CA GLY A 78 -11.48 8.28 -7.77
C GLY A 78 -9.98 8.48 -7.85
N TYR A 79 -9.25 7.55 -8.49
CA TYR A 79 -7.81 7.69 -8.70
C TYR A 79 -7.44 8.91 -9.54
N LEU A 80 -8.21 9.23 -10.59
CA LEU A 80 -7.98 10.44 -11.39
C LEU A 80 -8.10 11.70 -10.54
N ALA A 81 -9.15 11.79 -9.70
CA ALA A 81 -9.36 12.92 -8.80
C ALA A 81 -8.22 13.05 -7.77
N LEU A 82 -7.88 11.96 -7.08
CA LEU A 82 -6.80 11.94 -6.09
C LEU A 82 -5.44 12.29 -6.73
N SER A 83 -5.14 11.75 -7.91
CA SER A 83 -3.88 12.01 -8.62
C SER A 83 -3.77 13.45 -9.08
N ALA A 84 -4.88 14.07 -9.51
CA ALA A 84 -4.92 15.48 -9.86
C ALA A 84 -4.75 16.41 -8.65
N ALA A 85 -5.01 15.92 -7.43
CA ALA A 85 -4.83 16.66 -6.19
C ALA A 85 -3.43 16.48 -5.59
N CYS A 86 -2.98 15.24 -5.44
CA CYS A 86 -1.69 14.87 -4.87
C CYS A 86 -1.22 13.52 -5.43
N GLN A 87 -0.28 13.56 -6.39
CA GLN A 87 0.19 12.36 -7.08
C GLN A 87 0.92 11.39 -6.13
N THR A 88 1.70 11.88 -5.15
CA THR A 88 2.40 11.04 -4.16
C THR A 88 1.44 10.26 -3.27
N THR A 89 0.39 10.92 -2.76
CA THR A 89 -0.65 10.25 -1.98
C THR A 89 -1.38 9.21 -2.82
N ALA A 90 -1.79 9.57 -4.05
CA ALA A 90 -2.43 8.62 -4.96
C ALA A 90 -1.53 7.41 -5.25
N PHE A 91 -0.23 7.63 -5.47
CA PHE A 91 0.73 6.55 -5.69
C PHE A 91 0.81 5.58 -4.50
N ILE A 92 0.90 6.09 -3.26
CA ILE A 92 0.87 5.25 -2.06
C ILE A 92 -0.42 4.42 -1.99
N ILE A 93 -1.58 5.05 -2.25
CA ILE A 93 -2.89 4.38 -2.21
C ILE A 93 -2.97 3.26 -3.24
N THR A 94 -2.41 3.43 -4.45
CA THR A 94 -2.40 2.35 -5.46
C THR A 94 -1.66 1.10 -4.98
N GLN A 95 -0.54 1.27 -4.27
CA GLN A 95 0.23 0.15 -3.74
C GLN A 95 -0.50 -0.54 -2.58
N ARG A 96 -1.09 0.26 -1.70
CA ARG A 96 -1.96 -0.22 -0.62
C ARG A 96 -3.14 -1.02 -1.15
N ALA A 97 -3.88 -0.49 -2.13
CA ALA A 97 -5.00 -1.17 -2.77
C ALA A 97 -4.55 -2.47 -3.44
N GLY A 98 -3.36 -2.49 -4.06
CA GLY A 98 -2.76 -3.70 -4.62
C GLY A 98 -2.50 -4.80 -3.58
N ALA A 99 -2.11 -4.43 -2.37
CA ALA A 99 -1.96 -5.35 -1.24
C ALA A 99 -3.33 -5.81 -0.71
N CYS A 100 -4.23 -4.88 -0.41
CA CYS A 100 -5.58 -5.17 0.09
C CYS A 100 -6.36 -6.12 -0.83
N ARG A 101 -6.32 -5.88 -2.15
CA ARG A 101 -6.98 -6.73 -3.14
C ARG A 101 -6.44 -8.16 -3.13
N ARG A 102 -5.13 -8.35 -2.94
CA ARG A 102 -4.51 -9.68 -2.84
C ARG A 102 -4.90 -10.40 -1.56
N ILE A 103 -5.01 -9.69 -0.44
CA ILE A 103 -5.47 -10.24 0.83
C ILE A 103 -6.93 -10.69 0.69
N ALA A 104 -7.81 -9.79 0.22
CA ALA A 104 -9.24 -10.05 0.09
C ALA A 104 -9.56 -11.20 -0.88
N LEU A 105 -8.85 -11.28 -2.02
CA LEU A 105 -9.03 -12.35 -3.02
C LEU A 105 -8.29 -13.65 -2.68
N SER A 106 -7.55 -13.71 -1.57
CA SER A 106 -6.81 -14.91 -1.20
C SER A 106 -7.73 -16.03 -0.69
N SER A 107 -7.27 -17.27 -0.84
CA SER A 107 -7.86 -18.44 -0.19
C SER A 107 -7.51 -18.54 1.31
N ASN A 108 -6.75 -17.58 1.85
CA ASN A 108 -6.31 -17.59 3.24
C ASN A 108 -7.34 -16.85 4.12
N ASP A 109 -8.30 -17.61 4.65
CA ASP A 109 -9.36 -17.06 5.53
C ASP A 109 -8.80 -16.43 6.80
N TYR A 110 -7.69 -16.96 7.34
CA TYR A 110 -7.02 -16.36 8.49
C TYR A 110 -6.52 -14.95 8.18
N ALA A 111 -5.75 -14.78 7.10
CA ALA A 111 -5.25 -13.47 6.70
C ALA A 111 -6.37 -12.46 6.42
N LYS A 112 -7.48 -12.90 5.82
CA LYS A 112 -8.66 -12.05 5.59
C LYS A 112 -9.28 -11.59 6.91
N ASN A 113 -9.55 -12.52 7.82
CA ASN A 113 -10.22 -12.23 9.09
C ASN A 113 -9.36 -11.36 10.02
N GLU A 114 -8.05 -11.58 10.05
CA GLU A 114 -7.14 -10.83 10.92
C GLU A 114 -6.84 -9.43 10.39
N LEU A 115 -6.68 -9.25 9.08
CA LEU A 115 -6.14 -8.00 8.53
C LEU A 115 -7.21 -7.05 8.00
N ILE A 116 -8.28 -7.54 7.38
CA ILE A 116 -9.25 -6.68 6.69
C ILE A 116 -9.91 -5.63 7.60
N PRO A 117 -10.31 -5.95 8.85
CA PRO A 117 -10.91 -4.96 9.74
C PRO A 117 -10.03 -3.72 9.95
N ASP A 118 -8.75 -3.92 10.22
CA ASP A 118 -7.79 -2.83 10.46
C ASP A 118 -7.33 -2.13 9.16
N LEU A 119 -7.39 -2.84 8.04
CA LEU A 119 -7.21 -2.25 6.71
C LEU A 119 -8.36 -1.34 6.28
N LEU A 120 -9.55 -1.47 6.85
CA LEU A 120 -10.67 -0.58 6.54
C LEU A 120 -10.63 0.70 7.38
N SER A 121 -10.24 0.60 8.65
CA SER A 121 -10.15 1.72 9.60
C SER A 121 -8.86 2.54 9.44
N ASN A 122 -7.88 2.03 8.69
CA ASN A 122 -6.52 2.59 8.58
C ASN A 122 -5.71 2.52 9.88
N SER A 123 -6.04 1.62 10.81
CA SER A 123 -5.18 1.31 11.97
C SER A 123 -3.98 0.44 11.57
N HIS A 124 -4.03 -0.21 10.39
CA HIS A 124 -2.96 -1.04 9.84
C HIS A 124 -2.66 -0.64 8.39
N PHE A 125 -1.39 -0.50 8.05
CA PHE A 125 -0.93 -0.18 6.70
C PHE A 125 -0.24 -1.39 6.05
N SER A 126 -0.89 -1.93 5.01
CA SER A 126 -0.27 -2.92 4.13
C SER A 126 0.17 -2.32 2.80
N THR A 127 1.34 -2.72 2.32
CA THR A 127 1.84 -2.37 0.98
C THR A 127 2.23 -3.61 0.18
N VAL A 128 2.61 -3.45 -1.09
CA VAL A 128 2.92 -4.55 -2.02
C VAL A 128 4.33 -4.45 -2.57
N GLY A 129 5.01 -5.59 -2.70
CA GLY A 129 6.38 -5.69 -3.20
C GLY A 129 6.58 -6.89 -4.13
N ILE A 130 6.11 -6.79 -5.38
CA ILE A 130 6.06 -7.92 -6.33
C ILE A 130 6.75 -7.64 -7.68
N SER A 131 7.39 -6.49 -7.83
CA SER A 131 7.95 -6.06 -9.13
C SER A 131 9.00 -7.03 -9.67
N HIS A 132 9.73 -7.72 -8.79
CA HIS A 132 10.71 -8.74 -9.17
C HIS A 132 10.13 -10.07 -9.65
N LEU A 133 8.80 -10.22 -9.68
CA LEU A 133 8.15 -11.36 -10.32
C LEU A 133 7.84 -11.11 -11.80
N THR A 134 7.86 -9.86 -12.25
CA THR A 134 7.35 -9.50 -13.59
C THR A 134 8.22 -8.53 -14.38
N THR A 135 8.90 -7.59 -13.71
CA THR A 135 9.60 -6.48 -14.40
C THR A 135 11.03 -6.28 -13.91
N SER A 136 11.24 -6.30 -12.59
CA SER A 136 12.55 -6.05 -11.99
C SER A 136 13.39 -7.31 -11.94
N HIS A 137 14.69 -7.20 -12.20
CA HIS A 137 15.66 -8.30 -12.06
C HIS A 137 15.34 -9.59 -12.86
N GLN A 138 14.45 -9.53 -13.86
CA GLN A 138 14.04 -10.69 -14.67
C GLN A 138 15.17 -11.27 -15.55
N HIS A 139 16.26 -10.52 -15.73
CA HIS A 139 17.42 -10.93 -16.53
C HIS A 139 18.41 -11.81 -15.74
N LEU A 140 18.22 -11.98 -14.44
CA LEU A 140 19.10 -12.80 -13.61
C LEU A 140 18.78 -14.29 -13.77
N ALA A 141 19.82 -15.13 -13.68
CA ALA A 141 19.67 -16.57 -13.79
C ALA A 141 18.94 -17.21 -12.60
N GLN A 142 18.84 -16.49 -11.48
CA GLN A 142 18.20 -16.94 -10.25
C GLN A 142 17.26 -15.84 -9.73
N PRO A 143 16.11 -16.21 -9.14
CA PRO A 143 15.20 -15.24 -8.54
C PRO A 143 15.86 -14.51 -7.38
N VAL A 144 15.62 -13.20 -7.31
CA VAL A 144 16.16 -12.32 -6.25
C VAL A 144 15.47 -12.50 -4.90
N LEU A 145 14.28 -13.09 -4.87
CA LEU A 145 13.57 -13.47 -3.65
C LEU A 145 13.05 -14.89 -3.80
N ARG A 146 13.65 -15.80 -3.02
CA ARG A 146 13.32 -17.22 -3.00
C ARG A 146 12.39 -17.55 -1.84
N ALA A 147 11.60 -18.59 -2.02
CA ALA A 147 10.86 -19.25 -0.95
C ALA A 147 11.28 -20.72 -0.86
N GLU A 148 11.59 -21.17 0.34
CA GLU A 148 11.75 -22.58 0.67
C GLU A 148 10.51 -23.06 1.42
N GLU A 149 9.84 -24.09 0.91
CA GLU A 149 8.68 -24.70 1.57
C GLU A 149 9.15 -25.58 2.73
N THR A 150 8.56 -25.37 3.90
CA THR A 150 8.85 -26.09 5.15
C THR A 150 7.57 -26.75 5.67
N GLU A 151 7.67 -27.59 6.69
CA GLU A 151 6.50 -28.23 7.33
C GLU A 151 5.46 -27.22 7.85
N ASN A 152 5.88 -26.01 8.21
CA ASN A 152 5.04 -25.00 8.86
C ASN A 152 4.81 -23.73 8.03
N GLY A 153 5.23 -23.69 6.77
CA GLY A 153 5.11 -22.51 5.92
C GLY A 153 6.33 -22.29 5.03
N PHE A 154 6.76 -21.05 4.87
CA PHE A 154 7.85 -20.69 3.96
C PHE A 154 8.96 -19.90 4.65
N VAL A 155 10.20 -20.21 4.31
CA VAL A 155 11.36 -19.36 4.61
C VAL A 155 11.66 -18.53 3.38
N LEU A 156 11.69 -17.20 3.54
CA LEU A 156 12.00 -16.28 2.45
C LEU A 156 13.47 -15.87 2.52
N SER A 157 14.16 -15.84 1.39
CA SER A 157 15.55 -15.40 1.34
C SER A 157 15.83 -14.55 0.11
N GLY A 158 16.27 -13.32 0.33
CA GLY A 158 16.60 -12.36 -0.73
C GLY A 158 15.98 -11.00 -0.50
N PHE A 159 15.44 -10.37 -1.55
CA PHE A 159 14.89 -9.02 -1.44
C PHE A 159 13.78 -8.70 -2.43
N SER A 160 12.87 -7.81 -2.01
CA SER A 160 11.96 -7.09 -2.91
C SER A 160 12.54 -5.70 -3.22
N PRO A 161 12.80 -5.35 -4.49
CA PRO A 161 13.60 -4.18 -4.85
C PRO A 161 12.87 -2.84 -4.67
N TRP A 162 11.55 -2.83 -4.85
CA TRP A 162 10.77 -1.60 -4.90
C TRP A 162 9.46 -1.80 -4.12
N VAL A 163 9.45 -1.31 -2.88
CA VAL A 163 8.30 -1.39 -1.98
C VAL A 163 7.98 0.01 -1.48
N THR A 164 6.93 0.62 -2.02
CA THR A 164 6.45 1.96 -1.64
C THR A 164 5.88 1.95 -0.23
N GLY A 165 6.29 2.90 0.61
CA GLY A 165 5.84 3.00 2.01
C GLY A 165 6.38 1.89 2.92
N ALA A 166 7.42 1.14 2.50
CA ALA A 166 7.90 -0.02 3.23
C ALA A 166 8.29 0.28 4.69
N VAL A 167 8.92 1.43 4.93
CA VAL A 167 9.35 1.85 6.28
C VAL A 167 8.19 2.25 7.19
N GLN A 168 6.98 2.39 6.64
CA GLN A 168 5.76 2.75 7.37
C GLN A 168 4.77 1.58 7.45
N ALA A 169 4.99 0.51 6.68
CA ALA A 169 4.07 -0.61 6.56
C ALA A 169 4.18 -1.54 7.76
N ASP A 170 3.04 -2.00 8.25
CA ASP A 170 2.95 -3.05 9.27
C ASP A 170 3.09 -4.44 8.61
N THR A 171 2.57 -4.59 7.38
CA THR A 171 2.74 -5.82 6.59
C THR A 171 3.00 -5.52 5.11
N ILE A 172 3.67 -6.46 4.43
CA ILE A 172 3.94 -6.39 2.99
C ILE A 172 3.37 -7.65 2.33
N VAL A 173 2.56 -7.46 1.29
CA VAL A 173 2.24 -8.54 0.35
C VAL A 173 3.42 -8.68 -0.61
N VAL A 174 4.22 -9.72 -0.42
CA VAL A 174 5.44 -9.97 -1.17
C VAL A 174 5.30 -11.23 -2.03
N GLY A 175 6.00 -11.25 -3.15
CA GLY A 175 6.09 -12.41 -4.03
C GLY A 175 7.43 -13.12 -3.90
N ALA A 176 7.45 -14.44 -3.98
CA ALA A 176 8.69 -15.23 -3.95
C ALA A 176 8.58 -16.45 -4.87
N GLN A 177 9.73 -16.95 -5.33
CA GLN A 177 9.80 -18.12 -6.22
C GLN A 177 10.46 -19.32 -5.52
N LEU A 178 9.85 -20.49 -5.65
CA LEU A 178 10.38 -21.77 -5.18
C LEU A 178 11.41 -22.33 -6.19
N GLU A 179 12.21 -23.30 -5.76
CA GLU A 179 13.20 -23.97 -6.61
C GLU A 179 12.59 -24.62 -7.85
N ASP A 180 11.37 -25.16 -7.72
CA ASP A 180 10.61 -25.77 -8.82
C ASP A 180 9.95 -24.76 -9.78
N GLY A 181 10.17 -23.46 -9.56
CA GLY A 181 9.66 -22.37 -10.38
C GLY A 181 8.26 -21.87 -10.00
N ARG A 182 7.54 -22.57 -9.09
CA ARG A 182 6.27 -22.05 -8.54
C ARG A 182 6.49 -20.70 -7.87
N GLN A 183 5.50 -19.83 -7.97
CA GLN A 183 5.51 -18.54 -7.29
C GLN A 183 4.44 -18.51 -6.21
N ILE A 184 4.77 -17.88 -5.08
CA ILE A 184 3.83 -17.60 -4.00
C ILE A 184 3.65 -16.09 -3.85
N LEU A 185 2.48 -15.71 -3.38
CA LEU A 185 2.23 -14.41 -2.76
C LEU A 185 1.92 -14.66 -1.28
N THR A 186 2.58 -13.93 -0.40
CA THR A 186 2.38 -14.07 1.05
C THR A 186 2.38 -12.70 1.73
N VAL A 187 1.68 -12.60 2.86
CA VAL A 187 1.71 -11.42 3.73
C VAL A 187 2.80 -11.62 4.76
N VAL A 188 3.70 -10.65 4.88
CA VAL A 188 4.82 -10.70 5.82
C VAL A 188 4.75 -9.49 6.75
N PRO A 189 4.71 -9.67 8.09
CA PRO A 189 4.87 -8.58 9.04
C PRO A 189 6.24 -7.93 8.90
N THR A 190 6.32 -6.61 9.08
CA THR A 190 7.59 -5.87 8.98
C THR A 190 8.37 -5.82 10.30
N ASN A 191 7.70 -6.16 11.41
CA ASN A 191 8.25 -6.07 12.77
C ASN A 191 8.83 -7.40 13.30
N ILE A 192 9.17 -8.33 12.41
CA ILE A 192 9.76 -9.63 12.77
C ILE A 192 11.25 -9.70 12.41
N PRO A 193 12.05 -10.52 13.11
CA PRO A 193 13.43 -10.80 12.69
C PRO A 193 13.50 -11.28 11.24
N GLY A 194 14.53 -10.85 10.51
CA GLY A 194 14.75 -11.23 9.12
C GLY A 194 14.08 -10.30 8.10
N VAL A 195 13.14 -9.43 8.49
CA VAL A 195 12.50 -8.48 7.57
C VAL A 195 13.04 -7.08 7.81
N ARG A 196 13.71 -6.48 6.81
CA ARG A 196 14.33 -5.17 6.94
C ARG A 196 14.14 -4.30 5.71
N ALA A 197 13.39 -3.21 5.86
CA ALA A 197 13.37 -2.12 4.90
C ALA A 197 14.69 -1.32 4.97
N GLU A 198 15.29 -1.05 3.82
CA GLU A 198 16.41 -0.10 3.70
C GLU A 198 15.92 1.35 3.79
N ALA A 199 16.85 2.29 3.85
CA ALA A 199 16.51 3.71 3.75
C ALA A 199 15.75 3.98 2.43
N PRO A 200 14.71 4.83 2.44
CA PRO A 200 13.99 5.17 1.23
C PRO A 200 14.88 5.76 0.14
N ALA A 201 14.62 5.37 -1.11
CA ALA A 201 15.34 5.89 -2.25
C ALA A 201 14.97 7.35 -2.54
N CYS A 202 15.98 8.17 -2.88
CA CYS A 202 15.77 9.48 -3.48
C CYS A 202 15.38 9.29 -4.95
N LEU A 203 14.08 9.36 -5.24
CA LEU A 203 13.55 9.21 -6.58
C LEU A 203 13.55 10.56 -7.34
N VAL A 204 13.44 10.52 -8.66
CA VAL A 204 13.27 11.72 -9.50
C VAL A 204 11.97 12.47 -9.17
N ALA A 205 10.94 11.73 -8.76
CA ALA A 205 9.68 12.21 -8.21
C ALA A 205 9.11 11.14 -7.27
N PHE A 206 8.19 11.51 -6.38
CA PHE A 206 7.56 10.61 -5.40
C PHE A 206 8.50 10.17 -4.27
N SER A 207 9.56 10.92 -3.96
CA SER A 207 10.46 10.53 -2.86
C SER A 207 9.74 10.49 -1.50
N SER A 208 8.71 11.33 -1.32
CA SER A 208 7.80 11.27 -0.17
C SER A 208 6.94 10.00 -0.08
N SER A 209 6.91 9.14 -1.11
CA SER A 209 6.26 7.83 -1.04
C SER A 209 7.09 6.78 -0.32
N HIS A 210 8.31 7.12 0.10
CA HIS A 210 9.21 6.27 0.88
C HIS A 210 9.43 4.88 0.26
N THR A 211 9.71 4.83 -1.03
CA THR A 211 9.98 3.57 -1.75
C THR A 211 11.34 3.01 -1.38
N SER A 212 11.35 1.79 -0.87
CA SER A 212 12.56 1.16 -0.32
C SER A 212 12.73 -0.26 -0.86
N ARG A 213 13.98 -0.75 -0.85
CA ARG A 213 14.27 -2.17 -0.91
C ARG A 213 13.92 -2.81 0.43
N VAL A 214 13.38 -4.03 0.41
CA VAL A 214 13.10 -4.82 1.61
C VAL A 214 13.84 -6.15 1.52
N ASN A 215 14.67 -6.44 2.52
CA ASN A 215 15.45 -7.67 2.63
C ASN A 215 14.72 -8.69 3.52
N PHE A 216 14.88 -9.97 3.17
CA PHE A 216 14.32 -11.14 3.84
C PHE A 216 15.48 -12.12 4.13
N GLU A 217 15.76 -12.39 5.40
CA GLU A 217 16.86 -13.21 5.92
C GLU A 217 16.40 -14.33 6.86
#